data_AF-A0A117M0S5-F1
#
_entry.id   AF-A0A117M0S5-F1
#
_cell.length_a   1.000
_cell.length_b   1.000
_cell.length_c   1.000
_cell.angle_alpha   90.00
_cell.angle_beta   90.00
_cell.angle_gamma   90.00
#
_symmetry.space_group_name_H-M   'P 1'
#
loop_
_entity.id
_entity.type
_entity.pdbx_description
1 polymer ?
#
loop_
_entity_poly.entity_id
_entity_poly.type
_entity_poly.pdbx_seq_one_letter_code
_entity_poly.pdbx_strand_id
1 'polypeptide(L)'
;MLTRAYHELTTRYNVYYNAEQAYQKILEEQSRNFIDHYDSLLPLYPHVIPVDKQLPGGPFDLVVEKTSKAIREHSITAKPRRDPTKRLTAEQREWLQQEEFNPFLHNAWMLLGKAHLQNGDLEEALAVFSHIIRRYRQDEAIMNEAAIWMLRCYTEQNRLYQAEQSAQMLLMINLPDHLQQLFAESYTGYLLKRGDYRAA
;
A
#
# COMPACT_ATOMS: atom_id res chain seq x y z
N MET A 1 -8.52 27.23 -23.88
CA MET A 1 -9.51 26.55 -23.02
C MET A 1 -8.84 25.32 -22.43
N LEU A 2 -8.46 25.35 -21.15
CA LEU A 2 -8.05 24.12 -20.46
C LEU A 2 -9.29 23.23 -20.34
N THR A 3 -9.21 22.02 -20.89
CA THR A 3 -10.30 21.06 -21.03
C THR A 3 -10.72 20.50 -19.67
N ARG A 4 -11.98 20.09 -19.51
CA ARG A 4 -12.48 19.43 -18.28
C ARG A 4 -11.60 18.25 -17.85
N ALA A 5 -11.05 17.50 -18.81
CA ALA A 5 -10.09 16.43 -18.58
C ALA A 5 -8.81 16.90 -17.88
N TYR A 6 -8.29 18.09 -18.22
CA TYR A 6 -7.13 18.68 -17.55
C TYR A 6 -7.46 19.07 -16.10
N HIS A 7 -8.61 19.72 -15.88
CA HIS A 7 -9.08 20.07 -14.54
C HIS A 7 -9.33 18.84 -13.66
N GLU A 8 -9.85 17.76 -14.26
CA GLU A 8 -10.10 16.50 -13.58
C GLU A 8 -8.80 15.75 -13.24
N LEU A 9 -7.82 15.75 -14.15
CA LEU A 9 -6.48 15.19 -13.90
C LEU A 9 -5.76 15.95 -12.77
N THR A 10 -5.74 17.28 -12.83
CA THR A 10 -5.10 18.13 -11.81
C THR A 10 -5.79 17.98 -10.46
N THR A 11 -7.13 17.95 -10.41
CA THR A 11 -7.85 17.78 -9.13
C THR A 11 -7.59 16.42 -8.50
N ARG A 12 -7.61 15.33 -9.30
CA ARG A 12 -7.30 13.96 -8.83
C ARG A 12 -5.88 13.88 -8.27
N TYR A 13 -4.91 14.45 -8.98
CA TYR A 13 -3.52 14.48 -8.56
C TYR A 13 -3.35 15.27 -7.27
N ASN A 14 -4.02 16.42 -7.14
CA ASN A 14 -3.87 17.31 -6.00
C ASN A 14 -4.32 16.67 -4.68
N VAL A 15 -5.42 15.91 -4.64
CA VAL A 15 -5.89 15.28 -3.38
C VAL A 15 -4.92 14.21 -2.92
N TYR A 16 -4.50 13.31 -3.84
CA TYR A 16 -3.50 12.29 -3.54
C TYR A 16 -2.17 12.92 -3.10
N TYR A 17 -1.65 13.87 -3.88
CA TYR A 17 -0.40 14.56 -3.58
C TYR A 17 -0.43 15.23 -2.20
N ASN A 18 -1.53 15.92 -1.85
CA ASN A 18 -1.68 16.53 -0.53
C ASN A 18 -1.80 15.51 0.61
N ALA A 19 -2.24 14.28 0.33
CA ALA A 19 -2.26 13.20 1.31
C ALA A 19 -0.86 12.60 1.47
N GLU A 20 -0.14 12.39 0.36
CA GLU A 20 1.23 11.88 0.34
C GLU A 20 2.20 12.85 1.04
N GLN A 21 2.11 14.14 0.77
CA GLN A 21 2.92 15.16 1.46
C GLN A 21 2.65 15.19 2.97
N ALA A 22 1.38 15.02 3.38
CA ALA A 22 1.05 14.92 4.80
C ALA A 22 1.63 13.65 5.43
N TYR A 23 1.53 12.51 4.72
CA TYR A 23 2.10 11.24 5.15
C TYR A 23 3.62 11.33 5.35
N GLN A 24 4.35 11.87 4.38
CA GLN A 24 5.81 12.02 4.48
C GLN A 24 6.21 12.97 5.62
N LYS A 25 5.49 14.08 5.79
CA LYS A 25 5.74 15.02 6.88
C LYS A 25 5.58 14.36 8.25
N ILE A 26 4.54 13.56 8.44
CA ILE A 26 4.32 12.83 9.70
C ILE A 26 5.44 11.82 9.94
N LEU A 27 5.89 11.09 8.91
CA LEU A 27 7.02 10.17 9.03
C LEU A 27 8.31 10.88 9.43
N GLU A 28 8.62 12.02 8.81
CA GLU A 28 9.79 12.83 9.18
C GLU A 28 9.71 13.35 10.62
N GLU A 29 8.52 13.77 11.06
CA GLU A 29 8.31 14.21 12.44
C GLU A 29 8.49 13.06 13.43
N GLN A 30 7.98 11.86 13.11
CA GLN A 30 8.19 10.66 13.92
C GLN A 30 9.67 10.27 13.98
N SER A 31 10.38 10.24 12.85
CA SER A 31 11.79 9.87 12.80
C SER A 31 12.68 10.85 13.56
N ARG A 32 12.37 12.15 13.53
CA ARG A 32 13.14 13.18 14.26
C ARG A 32 12.93 13.11 15.78
N ASN A 33 11.74 12.70 16.21
CA ASN A 33 11.39 12.60 17.63
C ASN A 33 11.61 11.19 18.20
N PHE A 34 12.05 10.24 17.39
CA PHE A 34 12.31 8.87 17.81
C PHE A 34 13.52 8.83 18.75
N ILE A 35 13.35 8.22 19.92
CA ILE A 35 14.41 8.05 20.92
C ILE A 35 14.84 6.59 20.91
N ASP A 36 16.11 6.35 20.59
CA ASP A 36 16.67 5.00 20.56
C ASP A 36 16.85 4.42 21.97
N HIS A 37 16.37 3.19 22.16
CA HIS A 37 16.63 2.41 23.36
C HIS A 37 17.78 1.42 23.12
N TYR A 38 18.98 1.80 23.59
CA TYR A 38 20.22 1.01 23.40
C TYR A 38 20.29 -0.30 24.19
N ASP A 39 19.31 -0.56 25.05
CA ASP A 39 19.21 -1.79 25.86
C ASP A 39 18.45 -2.92 25.13
N SER A 40 18.02 -2.66 23.89
CA SER A 40 17.25 -3.59 23.06
C SER A 40 17.76 -3.59 21.62
N LEU A 41 17.33 -4.58 20.82
CA LEU A 41 17.60 -4.57 19.38
C LEU A 41 16.99 -3.30 18.77
N LEU A 42 17.80 -2.58 17.98
CA LEU A 42 17.34 -1.40 17.27
C LEU A 42 16.18 -1.78 16.35
N PRO A 43 15.03 -1.06 16.44
CA PRO A 43 13.91 -1.36 15.58
C PRO A 43 14.24 -0.96 14.14
N LEU A 44 13.85 -1.81 13.19
CA LEU A 44 14.06 -1.55 11.76
C LEU A 44 13.29 -0.31 11.29
N TYR A 45 12.13 -0.05 11.90
CA TYR A 45 11.29 1.11 11.62
C TYR A 45 11.32 2.08 12.80
N PRO A 46 11.37 3.41 12.59
CA PRO A 46 11.43 4.43 13.64
C PRO A 46 10.06 4.68 14.29
N HIS A 47 9.29 3.60 14.49
CA HIS A 47 8.01 3.57 15.18
C HIS A 47 7.75 2.13 15.64
N VAL A 48 7.40 1.98 16.92
CA VAL A 48 6.99 0.69 17.49
C VAL A 48 5.47 0.70 17.61
N ILE A 49 4.82 -0.19 16.86
CA ILE A 49 3.37 -0.39 16.96
C ILE A 49 3.09 -1.10 18.29
N PRO A 50 2.24 -0.54 19.18
CA PRO A 50 1.88 -1.20 20.43
C PRO A 50 1.14 -2.51 20.15
N VAL A 51 1.57 -3.60 20.78
CA VAL A 51 0.93 -4.93 20.62
C VAL A 51 -0.54 -4.90 21.05
N ASP A 52 -0.87 -4.13 22.09
CA ASP A 52 -2.21 -4.04 22.67
C ASP A 52 -2.95 -2.75 22.28
N LYS A 53 -2.78 -2.27 21.04
CA LYS A 53 -3.53 -1.11 20.56
C LYS A 53 -5.03 -1.42 20.56
N GLN A 54 -5.80 -0.77 21.44
CA GLN A 54 -7.24 -1.04 21.61
C GLN A 54 -8.15 -0.17 20.73
N LEU A 55 -7.73 1.05 20.41
CA LEU A 55 -8.55 2.01 19.66
C LEU A 55 -7.86 2.34 18.34
N PRO A 56 -8.57 2.27 17.20
CA PRO A 56 -8.00 2.61 15.91
C PRO A 56 -7.70 4.10 15.78
N GLY A 57 -6.86 4.44 14.80
CA GLY A 57 -6.49 5.83 14.50
C GLY A 57 -5.16 6.28 15.08
N GLY A 58 -4.78 7.53 14.83
CA GLY A 58 -3.47 8.05 15.20
C GLY A 58 -3.02 9.23 14.34
N PRO A 59 -1.71 9.51 14.28
CA PRO A 59 -1.18 10.66 13.56
C PRO A 59 -1.55 10.70 12.07
N PHE A 60 -1.86 9.55 11.46
CA PHE A 60 -2.16 9.42 10.03
C PHE A 60 -3.65 9.54 9.69
N ASP A 61 -4.53 9.87 10.63
CA ASP A 61 -5.98 9.95 10.39
C ASP A 61 -6.37 10.93 9.28
N LEU A 62 -5.66 12.06 9.18
CA LEU A 62 -5.86 13.02 8.09
C LEU A 62 -5.54 12.40 6.71
N VAL A 63 -4.52 11.53 6.64
CA VAL A 63 -4.15 10.82 5.40
C VAL A 63 -5.23 9.79 5.06
N VAL A 64 -5.71 9.05 6.06
CA VAL A 64 -6.83 8.10 5.91
C VAL A 64 -8.08 8.80 5.38
N GLU A 65 -8.45 9.95 5.93
CA GLU A 65 -9.61 10.72 5.49
C GLU A 65 -9.46 11.20 4.04
N LYS A 66 -8.33 11.81 3.70
CA LYS A 66 -8.08 12.35 2.35
C LYS A 66 -8.04 11.26 1.29
N THR A 67 -7.37 10.15 1.57
CA THR A 67 -7.29 9.00 0.64
C THR A 67 -8.66 8.34 0.48
N SER A 68 -9.40 8.12 1.57
CA SER A 68 -10.77 7.59 1.53
C SER A 68 -11.70 8.49 0.70
N LYS A 69 -11.58 9.81 0.86
CA LYS A 69 -12.32 10.79 0.05
C LYS A 69 -11.95 10.71 -1.43
N ALA A 70 -10.66 10.68 -1.76
CA ALA A 70 -10.19 10.53 -3.14
C ALA A 70 -10.70 9.24 -3.80
N ILE A 71 -10.66 8.13 -3.07
CA ILE A 71 -11.17 6.84 -3.55
C ILE A 71 -12.66 6.94 -3.88
N ARG A 72 -13.45 7.50 -2.95
CA ARG A 72 -14.91 7.65 -3.11
C ARG A 72 -15.27 8.58 -4.27
N GLU A 73 -14.55 9.67 -4.44
CA GLU A 73 -14.88 10.70 -5.44
C GLU A 73 -14.36 10.40 -6.85
N HIS A 74 -13.34 9.55 -6.96
CA HIS A 74 -12.62 9.37 -8.23
C HIS A 74 -12.55 7.93 -8.73
N SER A 75 -13.15 6.96 -8.04
CA SER A 75 -13.29 5.60 -8.58
C SER A 75 -14.14 5.59 -9.84
N ILE A 76 -13.65 4.91 -10.87
CA ILE A 76 -14.36 4.69 -12.14
C ILE A 76 -14.48 3.19 -12.36
N THR A 77 -15.61 2.64 -11.95
CA THR A 77 -15.95 1.22 -12.20
C THR A 77 -16.75 1.01 -13.49
N ALA A 78 -17.31 2.10 -14.04
CA ALA A 78 -18.11 2.04 -15.26
C ALA A 78 -17.22 1.78 -16.48
N LYS A 79 -17.53 0.72 -17.23
CA LYS A 79 -16.81 0.40 -18.46
C LYS A 79 -17.00 1.52 -19.51
N PRO A 80 -15.92 1.96 -20.17
CA PRO A 80 -16.01 2.98 -21.21
C PRO A 80 -16.88 2.53 -22.38
N ARG A 81 -17.58 3.50 -22.99
CA ARG A 81 -18.47 3.24 -24.12
C ARG A 81 -17.69 2.74 -25.34
N ARG A 82 -18.23 1.70 -25.98
CA ARG A 82 -17.62 1.02 -27.11
C ARG A 82 -18.41 1.28 -28.40
N ASP A 83 -17.68 1.41 -29.51
CA ASP A 83 -18.26 1.31 -30.85
C ASP A 83 -18.45 -0.18 -31.20
N PRO A 84 -19.70 -0.65 -31.40
CA PRO A 84 -19.96 -2.06 -31.66
C PRO A 84 -19.37 -2.55 -32.99
N THR A 85 -19.09 -1.65 -33.93
CA THR A 85 -18.62 -1.99 -35.29
C THR A 85 -17.13 -2.33 -35.34
N LYS A 86 -16.34 -1.87 -34.36
CA LYS A 86 -14.89 -2.10 -34.32
C LYS A 86 -14.57 -3.41 -33.62
N ARG A 87 -13.66 -4.21 -34.18
CA ARG A 87 -13.12 -5.42 -33.50
C ARG A 87 -12.17 -5.01 -32.38
N LEU A 88 -12.19 -5.72 -31.25
CA LEU A 88 -11.25 -5.46 -30.16
C LEU A 88 -9.91 -6.16 -30.39
N THR A 89 -8.83 -5.42 -30.16
CA THR A 89 -7.50 -6.02 -30.00
C THR A 89 -7.43 -6.88 -28.72
N ALA A 90 -6.38 -7.68 -28.57
CA ALA A 90 -6.15 -8.46 -27.35
C ALA A 90 -5.95 -7.52 -26.13
N GLU A 91 -5.11 -6.51 -26.30
CA GLU A 91 -4.84 -5.46 -25.30
C GLU A 91 -6.11 -4.74 -24.84
N GLN A 92 -7.00 -4.37 -25.77
CA GLN A 92 -8.28 -3.75 -25.41
C GLN A 92 -9.19 -4.70 -24.63
N ARG A 93 -9.14 -6.00 -24.91
CA ARG A 93 -9.91 -7.00 -24.16
C ARG A 93 -9.38 -7.16 -22.74
N GLU A 94 -8.06 -7.15 -22.56
CA GLU A 94 -7.42 -7.20 -21.24
C GLU A 94 -7.74 -5.94 -20.44
N TRP A 95 -7.58 -4.77 -21.03
CA TRP A 95 -7.91 -3.50 -20.38
C TRP A 95 -9.38 -3.42 -19.93
N LEU A 96 -10.33 -3.96 -20.71
CA LEU A 96 -11.76 -3.99 -20.34
C LEU A 96 -12.13 -5.04 -19.27
N GLN A 97 -11.21 -5.90 -18.89
CA GLN A 97 -11.37 -6.82 -17.77
C GLN A 97 -10.98 -6.18 -16.43
N GLN A 98 -10.37 -5.00 -16.45
CA GLN A 98 -10.11 -4.20 -15.25
C GLN A 98 -11.44 -3.83 -14.56
N GLU A 99 -11.39 -3.81 -13.23
CA GLU A 99 -12.50 -3.38 -12.38
C GLU A 99 -12.42 -1.89 -12.02
N GLU A 100 -11.26 -1.26 -12.22
CA GLU A 100 -11.02 0.15 -11.97
C GLU A 100 -10.34 0.79 -13.19
N PHE A 101 -10.97 1.81 -13.77
CA PHE A 101 -10.51 2.51 -14.97
C PHE A 101 -9.81 3.84 -14.65
N ASN A 102 -9.76 4.27 -13.39
CA ASN A 102 -8.92 5.39 -12.98
C ASN A 102 -7.47 4.92 -12.78
N PRO A 103 -6.53 5.36 -13.63
CA PRO A 103 -5.14 4.88 -13.59
C PRO A 103 -4.39 5.30 -12.32
N PHE A 104 -4.90 6.26 -11.53
CA PHE A 104 -4.20 6.76 -10.33
C PHE A 104 -4.79 6.24 -9.01
N LEU A 105 -5.93 5.54 -9.05
CA LEU A 105 -6.64 5.17 -7.82
C LEU A 105 -5.86 4.16 -6.97
N HIS A 106 -5.01 3.35 -7.60
CA HIS A 106 -4.16 2.38 -6.90
C HIS A 106 -3.21 3.09 -5.92
N ASN A 107 -2.70 4.27 -6.27
CA ASN A 107 -1.83 5.06 -5.38
C ASN A 107 -2.59 5.50 -4.11
N ALA A 108 -3.84 5.96 -4.27
CA ALA A 108 -4.66 6.34 -3.13
C ALA A 108 -4.98 5.15 -2.22
N TRP A 109 -5.30 3.99 -2.80
CA TRP A 109 -5.49 2.74 -2.05
C TRP A 109 -4.22 2.30 -1.32
N MET A 110 -3.08 2.33 -2.01
CA MET A 110 -1.78 1.96 -1.44
C MET A 110 -1.41 2.86 -0.26
N LEU A 111 -1.60 4.18 -0.42
CA LEU A 111 -1.35 5.16 0.64
C LEU A 111 -2.32 4.99 1.82
N LEU A 112 -3.59 4.64 1.58
CA LEU A 112 -4.55 4.33 2.64
C LEU A 112 -4.10 3.13 3.49
N GLY A 113 -3.66 2.04 2.84
CA GLY A 113 -3.14 0.86 3.55
C GLY A 113 -1.89 1.18 4.36
N LYS A 114 -0.95 1.95 3.77
CA LYS A 114 0.25 2.45 4.46
C LYS A 114 -0.11 3.30 5.69
N ALA A 115 -1.07 4.21 5.57
CA ALA A 115 -1.53 5.06 6.67
C ALA A 115 -2.13 4.23 7.83
N HIS A 116 -2.98 3.24 7.53
CA HIS A 116 -3.49 2.33 8.55
C HIS A 116 -2.38 1.54 9.24
N LEU A 117 -1.41 1.02 8.48
CA LEU A 117 -0.24 0.34 9.03
C LEU A 117 0.52 1.26 9.99
N GLN A 118 0.81 2.50 9.60
CA GLN A 118 1.54 3.46 10.45
C GLN A 118 0.76 3.86 11.70
N ASN A 119 -0.57 3.90 11.63
CA ASN A 119 -1.37 4.06 12.83
C ASN A 119 -1.29 2.81 13.72
N GLY A 120 -0.98 1.63 13.18
CA GLY A 120 -1.09 0.34 13.87
C GLY A 120 -2.47 -0.32 13.72
N ASP A 121 -3.30 0.19 12.80
CA ASP A 121 -4.59 -0.38 12.42
C ASP A 121 -4.37 -1.55 11.45
N LEU A 122 -3.74 -2.62 11.96
CA LEU A 122 -3.14 -3.66 11.13
C LEU A 122 -4.20 -4.51 10.39
N GLU A 123 -5.38 -4.73 10.98
CA GLU A 123 -6.47 -5.45 10.30
C GLU A 123 -7.08 -4.62 9.18
N GLU A 124 -7.25 -3.31 9.38
CA GLU A 124 -7.71 -2.37 8.37
C GLU A 124 -6.71 -2.28 7.20
N ALA A 125 -5.41 -2.21 7.51
CA ALA A 125 -4.35 -2.22 6.51
C ALA A 125 -4.39 -3.51 5.68
N LEU A 126 -4.47 -4.69 6.32
CA LEU A 126 -4.60 -5.98 5.65
C LEU A 126 -5.84 -6.05 4.76
N ALA A 127 -6.99 -5.53 5.23
CA ALA A 127 -8.21 -5.49 4.44
C ALA A 127 -8.06 -4.63 3.18
N VAL A 128 -7.38 -3.48 3.28
CA VAL A 128 -7.07 -2.60 2.15
C VAL A 128 -6.12 -3.28 1.17
N PHE A 129 -4.99 -3.84 1.62
CA PHE A 129 -4.06 -4.51 0.71
C PHE A 129 -4.67 -5.74 0.04
N SER A 130 -5.48 -6.50 0.78
CA SER A 130 -6.24 -7.62 0.23
C SER A 130 -7.25 -7.16 -0.84
N HIS A 131 -7.86 -5.97 -0.67
CA HIS A 131 -8.70 -5.36 -1.69
C HIS A 131 -7.89 -5.00 -2.94
N ILE A 132 -6.69 -4.42 -2.79
CA ILE A 132 -5.80 -4.08 -3.90
C ILE A 132 -5.44 -5.33 -4.70
N ILE A 133 -5.01 -6.41 -4.04
CA ILE A 133 -4.63 -7.67 -4.72
C ILE A 133 -5.78 -8.22 -5.57
N ARG A 134 -7.02 -8.20 -5.05
CA ARG A 134 -8.20 -8.65 -5.82
C ARG A 134 -8.52 -7.72 -6.98
N ARG A 135 -8.53 -6.42 -6.72
CA ARG A 135 -8.99 -5.37 -7.64
C ARG A 135 -8.03 -5.17 -8.82
N TYR A 136 -6.74 -5.25 -8.57
CA TYR A 136 -5.67 -5.01 -9.54
C TYR A 136 -4.99 -6.31 -10.00
N ARG A 137 -5.74 -7.42 -10.04
CA ARG A 137 -5.23 -8.77 -10.37
C ARG A 137 -4.49 -8.94 -11.71
N GLN A 138 -4.54 -7.91 -12.57
CA GLN A 138 -3.91 -7.87 -13.88
C GLN A 138 -2.61 -7.05 -13.89
N ASP A 139 -2.33 -6.33 -12.81
CA ASP A 139 -1.13 -5.54 -12.63
C ASP A 139 -0.30 -6.19 -11.53
N GLU A 140 0.65 -7.03 -11.96
CA GLU A 140 1.52 -7.79 -11.06
C GLU A 140 2.32 -6.87 -10.14
N ALA A 141 2.76 -5.70 -10.62
CA ALA A 141 3.56 -4.78 -9.80
C ALA A 141 2.74 -4.24 -8.62
N ILE A 142 1.51 -3.80 -8.88
CA ILE A 142 0.60 -3.30 -7.83
C ILE A 142 0.26 -4.42 -6.83
N MET A 143 -0.02 -5.63 -7.32
CA MET A 143 -0.30 -6.78 -6.46
C MET A 143 0.89 -7.14 -5.57
N ASN A 144 2.09 -7.19 -6.15
CA ASN A 144 3.31 -7.56 -5.45
C ASN A 144 3.66 -6.51 -4.39
N GLU A 145 3.52 -5.22 -4.68
CA GLU A 145 3.70 -4.17 -3.67
C GLU A 145 2.74 -4.38 -2.49
N ALA A 146 1.45 -4.62 -2.76
CA ALA A 146 0.46 -4.87 -1.71
C ALA A 146 0.79 -6.13 -0.89
N ALA A 147 1.26 -7.20 -1.53
CA ALA A 147 1.67 -8.43 -0.85
C ALA A 147 2.88 -8.23 0.08
N ILE A 148 3.85 -7.39 -0.33
CA ILE A 148 4.99 -7.03 0.53
C ILE A 148 4.51 -6.23 1.74
N TRP A 149 3.58 -5.29 1.57
CA TRP A 149 2.98 -4.58 2.71
C TRP A 149 2.18 -5.51 3.63
N MET A 150 1.48 -6.51 3.09
CA MET A 150 0.82 -7.54 3.90
C MET A 150 1.83 -8.38 4.69
N LEU A 151 2.98 -8.75 4.11
CA LEU A 151 4.08 -9.41 4.83
C LEU A 151 4.51 -8.58 6.04
N ARG A 152 4.70 -7.26 5.86
CA ARG A 152 5.00 -6.36 6.97
C ARG A 152 3.88 -6.35 8.02
N CYS A 153 2.62 -6.20 7.63
CA CYS A 153 1.50 -6.25 8.56
C CYS A 153 1.46 -7.54 9.40
N TYR A 154 1.61 -8.70 8.76
CA TYR A 154 1.64 -9.99 9.49
C TYR A 154 2.82 -10.08 10.45
N THR A 155 3.98 -9.53 10.07
CA THR A 155 5.16 -9.47 10.91
C THR A 155 4.93 -8.61 12.15
N GLU A 156 4.34 -7.42 11.98
CA GLU A 156 4.00 -6.52 13.10
C GLU A 156 2.94 -7.14 14.03
N GLN A 157 1.97 -7.88 13.49
CA GLN A 157 0.96 -8.62 14.27
C GLN A 157 1.52 -9.90 14.94
N ASN A 158 2.81 -10.22 14.78
CA ASN A 158 3.42 -11.47 15.23
C ASN A 158 2.75 -12.74 14.66
N ARG A 159 2.10 -12.60 13.50
CA ARG A 159 1.45 -13.69 12.74
C ARG A 159 2.44 -14.36 11.81
N LEU A 160 3.46 -14.98 12.41
CA LEU A 160 4.66 -15.46 11.70
C LEU A 160 4.37 -16.52 10.63
N TYR A 161 3.34 -17.35 10.82
CA TYR A 161 2.94 -18.34 9.80
C TYR A 161 2.44 -17.66 8.52
N GLN A 162 1.54 -16.68 8.63
CA GLN A 162 1.05 -15.94 7.46
C GLN A 162 2.16 -15.11 6.82
N ALA A 163 3.05 -14.52 7.63
CA ALA A 163 4.23 -13.82 7.14
C ALA A 163 5.14 -14.75 6.33
N GLU A 164 5.40 -15.96 6.82
CA GLU A 164 6.21 -16.96 6.12
C GLU A 164 5.60 -17.34 4.77
N GLN A 165 4.30 -17.63 4.72
CA GLN A 165 3.61 -17.96 3.47
C GLN A 165 3.72 -16.83 2.44
N SER A 166 3.56 -15.57 2.88
CA SER A 166 3.71 -14.41 2.02
C SER A 166 5.14 -14.27 1.51
N ALA A 167 6.14 -14.39 2.39
CA ALA A 167 7.55 -14.30 2.04
C ALA A 167 7.98 -15.39 1.06
N GLN A 168 7.57 -16.65 1.27
CA GLN A 168 7.88 -17.76 0.37
C GLN A 168 7.30 -17.52 -1.03
N MET A 169 6.07 -17.01 -1.12
CA MET A 169 5.47 -16.66 -2.41
C MET A 169 6.27 -15.55 -3.12
N LEU A 170 6.64 -14.49 -2.39
CA LEU A 170 7.42 -13.37 -2.93
C LEU A 170 8.84 -13.76 -3.37
N LEU A 171 9.46 -14.75 -2.72
CA LEU A 171 10.76 -15.31 -3.11
C LEU A 171 10.71 -16.14 -4.40
N MET A 172 9.55 -16.67 -4.77
CA MET A 172 9.39 -17.50 -5.97
C MET A 172 9.17 -16.69 -7.26
N ILE A 173 8.87 -15.39 -7.14
CA ILE A 173 8.57 -14.52 -8.27
C ILE A 173 9.72 -13.58 -8.57
N ASN A 174 9.81 -13.12 -9.82
CA ASN A 174 10.77 -12.09 -10.20
C ASN A 174 10.19 -10.70 -9.89
N LEU A 175 10.58 -10.13 -8.74
CA LEU A 175 10.11 -8.81 -8.33
C LEU A 175 10.74 -7.70 -9.20
N PRO A 176 9.95 -6.71 -9.64
CA PRO A 176 10.48 -5.49 -10.24
C PRO A 176 11.53 -4.81 -9.36
N ASP A 177 12.56 -4.21 -9.97
CA ASP A 177 13.69 -3.60 -9.25
C ASP A 177 13.26 -2.61 -8.16
N HIS A 178 12.24 -1.79 -8.44
CA HIS A 178 11.73 -0.80 -7.49
C HIS A 178 11.07 -1.41 -6.24
N LEU A 179 10.69 -2.69 -6.27
CA LEU A 179 10.11 -3.41 -5.12
C LEU A 179 11.15 -4.22 -4.35
N GLN A 180 12.34 -4.46 -4.90
CA GLN A 180 13.36 -5.30 -4.25
C GLN A 180 13.79 -4.74 -2.90
N GLN A 181 13.99 -3.41 -2.81
CA GLN A 181 14.34 -2.76 -1.56
C GLN A 181 13.23 -2.92 -0.51
N LEU A 182 11.98 -2.62 -0.89
CA LEU A 182 10.83 -2.74 0.01
C LEU A 182 10.65 -4.20 0.50
N PHE A 183 10.85 -5.17 -0.39
CA PHE A 183 10.81 -6.58 -0.04
C PHE A 183 11.94 -6.96 0.91
N ALA A 184 13.18 -6.57 0.62
CA ALA A 184 14.33 -6.85 1.48
C ALA A 184 14.11 -6.30 2.89
N GLU A 185 13.68 -5.03 3.02
CA GLU A 185 13.35 -4.42 4.31
C GLU A 185 12.26 -5.22 5.07
N SER A 186 11.17 -5.57 4.38
CA SER A 186 10.06 -6.32 5.00
C SER A 186 10.46 -7.75 5.38
N TYR A 187 11.29 -8.40 4.57
CA TYR A 187 11.78 -9.75 4.78
C TYR A 187 12.80 -9.82 5.93
N THR A 188 13.74 -8.88 5.98
CA THR A 188 14.65 -8.72 7.13
C THR A 188 13.87 -8.49 8.41
N GLY A 189 12.84 -7.62 8.40
CA GLY A 189 11.95 -7.42 9.54
C GLY A 189 11.27 -8.72 10.01
N TYR A 190 10.81 -9.55 9.07
CA TYR A 190 10.27 -10.88 9.36
C TYR A 190 11.31 -11.82 9.99
N LEU A 191 12.52 -11.91 9.44
CA LEU A 191 13.58 -12.79 9.94
C LEU A 191 14.00 -12.39 11.36
N LEU A 192 14.12 -11.08 11.62
CA LEU A 192 14.41 -10.55 12.96
C LEU A 192 13.32 -10.95 13.96
N LYS A 193 12.04 -10.80 13.60
CA LYS A 193 10.92 -11.20 14.48
C LYS A 193 10.85 -12.71 14.71
N ARG A 194 11.26 -13.52 13.73
CA ARG A 194 11.39 -14.98 13.85
C ARG A 194 12.59 -15.41 14.71
N GLY A 195 13.54 -14.51 14.97
CA GLY A 195 14.78 -14.79 15.70
C GLY A 195 15.90 -15.37 14.85
N ASP A 196 15.82 -15.26 13.52
CA ASP A 196 16.81 -15.77 12.58
C ASP A 196 17.85 -14.70 12.21
N TYR A 197 18.65 -14.30 13.20
CA TYR A 197 19.60 -13.17 13.06
C TYR A 197 20.75 -13.42 12.09
N ARG A 198 21.01 -14.67 11.68
CA ARG A 198 22.07 -14.98 10.72
C ARG A 198 21.62 -14.81 9.28
N ALA A 199 20.32 -15.02 9.03
CA ALA A 199 19.73 -14.84 7.72
C ALA A 199 19.24 -13.40 7.49
N ALA A 200 18.93 -12.68 8.57
CA ALA A 200 18.51 -11.26 8.56
C ALA A 200 19.63 -10.31 8.16
#